data_AF-A0A6P1GAT6-F1
#
_entry.id   AF-A0A6P1GAT6-F1
#
_cell.length_a   1.000
_cell.length_b   1.000
_cell.length_c   1.000
_cell.angle_alpha   90.00
_cell.angle_beta   90.00
_cell.angle_gamma   90.00
#
_symmetry.space_group_name_H-M   'P 1'
#
loop_
_entity.id
_entity.type
_entity.pdbx_description
1 polymer ?
#
loop_
_entity_poly.entity_id
_entity_poly.type
_entity_poly.pdbx_seq_one_letter_code
_entity_poly.pdbx_strand_id
1 'polypeptide(L)'
;MPREDEKRFVGEVIEVLRGPEFRVRLENGKEILAHSCGKMRRKKIKIILSDKVVVSMFLQYDTNRGIIVEREGFRKKRTDDLGDGTAKDRKRK
;
A
#
# COMPACT_ATOMS: atom_id res chain seq x y z
N MET A 1 9.61 -19.12 -8.17
CA MET A 1 10.85 -18.71 -7.48
C MET A 1 10.50 -17.55 -6.56
N PRO A 2 10.76 -17.64 -5.24
CA PRO A 2 10.63 -16.50 -4.36
C PRO A 2 11.69 -15.47 -4.79
N ARG A 3 11.28 -14.25 -5.14
CA ARG A 3 12.22 -13.18 -5.46
C ARG A 3 12.76 -12.70 -4.13
N GLU A 4 13.86 -13.32 -3.68
CA GLU A 4 14.45 -13.13 -2.34
C GLU A 4 14.94 -11.68 -2.09
N ASP A 5 14.95 -10.85 -3.13
CA ASP A 5 15.43 -9.47 -3.08
C ASP A 5 14.34 -8.40 -3.27
N GLU A 6 13.15 -8.57 -2.67
CA GLU A 6 12.17 -7.48 -2.59
C GLU A 6 12.45 -6.62 -1.34
N LYS A 7 13.10 -5.46 -1.54
CA LYS A 7 13.29 -4.48 -0.46
C LYS A 7 12.17 -3.44 -0.48
N ARG A 8 11.63 -3.13 0.70
CA ARG A 8 10.60 -2.11 0.89
C ARG A 8 11.24 -0.81 1.36
N PHE A 9 10.83 0.28 0.74
CA PHE A 9 11.27 1.63 1.05
C PHE A 9 10.05 2.53 1.26
N VAL A 10 10.22 3.53 2.11
CA VAL A 10 9.21 4.57 2.35
C VAL A 10 9.56 5.78 1.47
N GLY A 11 8.52 6.41 0.94
CA GLY A 11 8.66 7.63 0.16
C GLY A 11 7.36 8.40 0.02
N GLU A 12 7.46 9.57 -0.60
CA GLU A 12 6.37 10.49 -0.84
C GLU A 12 6.12 10.68 -2.33
N VAL A 13 4.86 10.72 -2.73
CA VAL A 13 4.48 10.94 -4.13
C VAL A 13 4.67 12.41 -4.48
N ILE A 14 5.57 12.70 -5.41
CA ILE A 14 5.83 14.09 -5.87
C ILE A 14 5.00 14.46 -7.09
N GLU A 15 4.70 13.49 -7.96
CA GLU A 15 3.99 13.74 -9.21
C GLU A 15 3.19 12.52 -9.66
N VAL A 16 2.00 12.77 -10.20
CA VAL A 16 1.15 11.75 -10.82
C VAL A 16 1.25 11.91 -12.34
N LEU A 17 1.81 10.93 -13.02
CA LEU A 17 1.93 10.94 -14.48
C LEU A 17 0.61 10.48 -15.14
N ARG A 18 0.44 10.74 -16.44
CA ARG A 18 -0.80 10.42 -17.20
C ARG A 18 -1.09 8.92 -17.36
N GLY A 19 -0.30 8.04 -16.75
CA GLY A 19 -0.42 6.58 -16.80
C GLY A 19 -0.56 5.95 -15.41
N PRO A 20 -0.25 4.66 -15.26
CA PRO A 20 -0.20 4.00 -13.94
C PRO A 20 1.11 4.26 -13.19
N GLU A 21 1.88 5.24 -13.64
CA GLU A 21 3.20 5.63 -13.13
C GLU A 21 3.08 6.83 -12.21
N PHE A 22 3.86 6.79 -11.14
CA PHE A 22 3.95 7.82 -10.14
C PHE A 22 5.44 8.12 -9.91
N ARG A 23 5.79 9.40 -9.81
CA ARG A 23 7.11 9.77 -9.31
C ARG A 23 7.06 9.79 -7.79
N VAL A 24 7.93 9.00 -7.18
CA VAL A 24 8.05 8.89 -5.73
C VAL A 24 9.44 9.31 -5.32
N ARG A 25 9.52 10.22 -4.36
CA ARG A 25 10.76 10.60 -3.70
C ARG A 25 10.96 9.72 -2.48
N LEU A 26 12.01 8.91 -2.51
CA LEU A 26 12.41 8.08 -1.37
C LEU A 26 12.98 8.97 -0.26
N GLU A 27 12.95 8.49 0.98
CA GLU A 27 13.60 9.17 2.11
C GLU A 27 15.11 9.38 1.89
N ASN A 28 15.74 8.54 1.08
CA ASN A 28 17.14 8.67 0.66
C ASN A 28 17.38 9.84 -0.32
N GLY A 29 16.35 10.61 -0.68
CA GLY A 29 16.43 11.76 -1.58
C GLY A 29 16.41 11.41 -3.08
N LYS A 30 16.42 10.12 -3.45
CA LYS A 30 16.31 9.66 -4.84
C LYS A 30 14.86 9.68 -5.31
N GLU A 31 14.67 10.07 -6.56
CA GLU A 31 13.38 10.03 -7.24
C GLU A 31 13.32 8.79 -8.12
N ILE A 32 12.24 8.01 -7.98
CA ILE A 32 12.03 6.78 -8.73
C ILE A 32 10.67 6.81 -9.44
N LEU A 33 10.56 6.02 -10.50
CA LEU A 33 9.29 5.75 -11.18
C LEU A 33 8.67 4.49 -10.58
N ALA A 34 7.47 4.63 -10.02
CA ALA A 34 6.78 3.52 -9.38
C ALA A 34 5.40 3.29 -10.01
N HIS A 35 5.03 2.02 -10.18
CA HIS A 35 3.70 1.65 -10.64
C HIS A 35 2.82 1.16 -9.49
N SER A 36 1.51 1.38 -9.59
CA SER A 36 0.55 0.80 -8.63
C SER A 36 0.50 -0.73 -8.70
N CYS A 37 0.61 -1.44 -7.57
CA CYS A 37 0.36 -2.88 -7.53
C CYS A 37 -1.12 -3.20 -7.84
N GLY A 38 -1.39 -4.34 -8.49
CA GLY A 38 -2.75 -4.82 -8.72
C GLY A 38 -3.58 -4.97 -7.44
N LYS A 39 -2.94 -5.26 -6.29
CA LYS A 39 -3.61 -5.29 -4.98
C LYS A 39 -4.23 -3.93 -4.61
N MET A 40 -3.57 -2.82 -4.91
CA MET A 40 -4.10 -1.48 -4.65
C MET A 40 -5.32 -1.18 -5.52
N ARG A 41 -5.29 -1.60 -6.80
CA ARG A 41 -6.41 -1.45 -7.72
C ARG A 41 -7.65 -2.22 -7.24
N ARG A 42 -7.47 -3.45 -6.75
CA ARG A 42 -8.57 -4.24 -6.15
C ARG A 42 -9.17 -3.57 -4.92
N LYS A 43 -8.34 -2.95 -4.08
CA LYS A 43 -8.77 -2.18 -2.90
C LYS A 43 -9.33 -0.79 -3.24
N LYS A 44 -9.39 -0.41 -4.52
CA LYS A 44 -9.80 0.93 -5.00
C LYS A 44 -9.04 2.07 -4.31
N ILE A 45 -7.78 1.84 -3.95
CA ILE A 45 -6.93 2.85 -3.31
C ILE A 45 -6.49 3.85 -4.37
N LYS A 46 -6.92 5.11 -4.20
CA LYS A 46 -6.43 6.22 -5.02
C LYS A 46 -5.16 6.79 -4.38
N ILE A 47 -4.16 7.06 -5.21
CA ILE A 47 -2.92 7.72 -4.83
C ILE A 47 -3.03 9.18 -5.29
N ILE A 48 -2.72 10.11 -4.39
CA ILE A 48 -2.76 11.54 -4.59
C ILE A 48 -1.33 12.09 -4.42
N LEU A 49 -1.08 13.31 -4.91
CA LEU A 49 0.14 14.06 -4.63
C LEU A 49 0.37 14.19 -3.12
N SER A 50 1.63 14.13 -2.70
CA SER A 50 2.08 14.18 -1.31
C SER A 50 1.60 13.03 -0.40
N ASP A 51 1.06 11.94 -0.97
CA ASP A 51 0.78 10.75 -0.18
C ASP A 51 2.06 10.01 0.22
N LYS A 52 2.11 9.57 1.47
CA LYS A 52 3.12 8.61 1.96
C LYS A 52 2.80 7.20 1.48
N VAL A 53 3.76 6.60 0.80
CA VAL A 53 3.61 5.31 0.14
C VAL A 53 4.80 4.40 0.44
N VAL A 54 4.53 3.10 0.47
CA VAL A 54 5.56 2.06 0.60
C VAL A 54 5.79 1.45 -0.77
N VAL A 55 7.04 1.55 -1.22
CA VAL A 55 7.48 1.06 -2.52
C VAL A 55 8.35 -0.18 -2.32
N SER A 56 7.97 -1.29 -2.95
CA SER A 56 8.83 -2.46 -3.12
C SER A 56 9.69 -2.28 -4.36
N MET A 57 11.00 -2.47 -4.23
CA MET A 57 11.97 -2.39 -5.32
C MET A 57 12.61 -3.75 -5.56
N PHE A 58 12.89 -4.06 -6.83
CA PHE A 58 13.59 -5.30 -7.20
C PHE A 58 15.09 -5.05 -7.26
N LEU A 59 15.87 -5.72 -6.43
CA LEU A 59 17.29 -5.41 -6.24
C LEU A 59 18.20 -5.82 -7.42
N GLN A 60 17.73 -6.68 -8.34
CA GLN A 60 18.65 -7.38 -9.22
C GLN A 60 19.09 -6.64 -10.50
N TYR A 61 18.35 -5.64 -11.02
CA TYR A 61 18.73 -5.03 -12.31
C TYR A 61 18.43 -3.53 -12.48
N ASP A 62 17.52 -2.93 -11.69
CA ASP A 62 17.18 -1.51 -11.85
C ASP A 62 16.71 -0.88 -10.53
N THR A 63 17.54 -0.03 -9.93
CA THR A 63 17.21 0.68 -8.68
C THR A 63 16.28 1.88 -8.93
N ASN A 64 15.88 2.15 -10.17
CA ASN A 64 15.07 3.33 -10.49
C ASN A 64 13.58 3.03 -10.71
N ARG A 65 13.20 1.74 -10.65
CA ARG A 65 11.82 1.28 -10.83
C ARG A 65 11.29 0.58 -9.58
N GLY A 66 10.04 0.87 -9.23
CA GLY A 66 9.39 0.31 -8.05
C GLY A 66 7.93 -0.06 -8.24
N ILE A 67 7.39 -0.80 -7.29
CA ILE A 67 5.97 -1.12 -7.19
C ILE A 67 5.43 -0.55 -5.88
N ILE A 68 4.39 0.27 -5.96
CA ILE A 68 3.69 0.78 -4.79
C ILE A 68 2.81 -0.35 -4.24
N VAL A 69 3.07 -0.75 -3.00
CA VAL A 69 2.35 -1.85 -2.33
C VAL A 69 1.26 -1.31 -1.41
N GLU A 70 1.55 -0.22 -0.69
CA GLU A 70 0.71 0.29 0.37
C GLU A 70 0.79 1.83 0.49
N ARG A 71 -0.28 2.43 1.03
CA ARG A 71 -0.43 3.85 1.34
C ARG A 71 -0.86 3.98 2.80
N GLU A 72 -0.19 4.85 3.56
CA GLU A 72 -0.37 5.01 5.02
C GLU A 72 -1.78 5.53 5.43
N GLY A 73 -2.51 6.16 4.52
CA GLY A 73 -3.85 6.73 4.79
C GLY A 73 -5.04 5.77 4.66
N PHE A 74 -4.84 4.49 4.30
CA PHE A 74 -5.96 3.57 4.09
C PHE A 74 -6.46 2.95 5.40
N ARG A 75 -7.30 3.69 6.14
CA ARG A 75 -8.08 3.13 7.25
C ARG A 75 -9.06 2.09 6.71
N LYS A 76 -8.71 0.81 6.84
CA LYS A 76 -9.64 -0.30 6.70
C LYS A 76 -10.78 -0.02 7.69
N LYS A 77 -12.02 0.20 7.21
CA LYS A 77 -13.19 0.14 8.10
C LYS A 77 -13.10 -1.21 8.80
N ARG A 78 -12.81 -1.20 10.10
CA ARG A 78 -12.85 -2.40 10.94
C ARG A 78 -14.26 -2.97 10.80
N THR A 79 -14.35 -4.18 10.27
CA THR A 79 -15.58 -4.98 10.26
C THR A 79 -15.54 -5.92 11.45
N ASP A 80 -15.29 -5.36 12.63
CA ASP A 80 -15.14 -6.13 13.87
C ASP A 80 -16.07 -5.61 14.99
N ASP A 81 -17.07 -4.79 14.66
CA ASP A 81 -18.06 -4.26 15.61
C ASP A 81 -19.46 -4.91 15.46
N LEU A 82 -19.55 -6.12 14.86
CA LEU A 82 -20.81 -6.88 14.71
C LEU A 82 -20.60 -8.36 15.05
N GLY A 83 -20.67 -8.67 16.34
CA GLY A 83 -20.67 -10.02 16.95
C GLY A 83 -20.05 -9.91 18.35
N ASP A 84 -20.81 -9.78 19.44
CA ASP A 84 -21.68 -10.83 19.98
C ASP A 84 -22.89 -10.21 20.70
N GLY A 85 -24.05 -10.26 20.04
CA GLY A 85 -25.34 -10.19 20.69
C GLY A 85 -26.03 -11.54 20.53
N THR A 86 -26.63 -12.04 21.61
CA THR A 86 -27.41 -13.28 21.74
C THR A 86 -26.62 -14.58 21.93
N ALA A 87 -26.51 -15.03 23.18
CA ALA A 87 -27.06 -16.31 23.64
C ALA A 87 -26.53 -16.67 25.04
N LYS A 88 -27.24 -16.28 26.12
CA LYS A 88 -27.26 -16.99 27.42
C LYS A 88 -28.25 -16.37 28.42
N ASP A 89 -29.50 -16.19 28.00
CA ASP A 89 -30.60 -15.86 28.92
C ASP A 89 -31.75 -16.86 28.76
N ARG A 90 -31.43 -18.15 28.97
CA ARG A 90 -32.42 -19.23 29.20
C ARG A 90 -31.80 -20.30 30.08
N LYS A 91 -31.76 -20.04 31.39
CA LYS A 91 -31.82 -21.04 32.47
C LYS A 91 -32.01 -20.28 33.79
N ARG A 92 -33.22 -19.76 33.99
CA ARG A 92 -33.76 -19.46 35.31
C ARG A 92 -35.08 -20.21 35.43
N LYS A 93 -35.18 -20.96 36.52
CA LYS A 93 -36.29 -21.79 37.00
C LYS A 93 -36.55 -23.09 36.25
#